data_AF-A0A916VLN3-F1
#
_entry.id   AF-A0A916VLN3-F1
#
_cell.length_a   1.000
_cell.length_b   1.000
_cell.length_c   1.000
_cell.angle_alpha   90.00
_cell.angle_beta   90.00
_cell.angle_gamma   90.00
#
_symmetry.space_group_name_H-M   'P 1'
#
loop_
_entity.id
_entity.type
_entity.pdbx_description
1 polymer ?
#
loop_
_entity_poly.entity_id
_entity_poly.type
_entity_poly.pdbx_seq_one_letter_code
_entity_poly.pdbx_strand_id
1 'polypeptide(L)'
;MFETITATNLTLHDIETKFNLQFSEDEQFFREWLDDLPIIINDLERQRLDKLKAGYLNNIKYQMLENTVKMVVLAPLLYLAYLYIPPFHIESEKLV
;
A
#
# COMPACT_ATOMS: atom_id res chain seq x y z
N MET A 1 1.95 37.10 8.23
CA MET A 1 3.12 36.29 7.85
C MET A 1 2.61 34.93 7.42
N PHE A 2 3.04 34.41 6.28
CA PHE A 2 2.75 33.04 5.89
C PHE A 2 3.94 32.17 6.29
N GLU A 3 3.65 31.03 6.91
CA GLU A 3 4.64 30.05 7.28
C GLU A 3 4.67 28.98 6.19
N THR A 4 5.80 28.83 5.52
CA THR A 4 5.98 27.83 4.46
C THR A 4 6.42 26.53 5.10
N ILE A 5 5.66 25.45 4.90
CA ILE A 5 6.01 24.12 5.40
C ILE A 5 6.49 23.25 4.24
N THR A 6 7.66 22.64 4.39
CA THR A 6 8.20 21.69 3.40
C THR A 6 7.48 20.35 3.51
N ALA A 7 6.96 19.84 2.40
CA ALA A 7 6.21 18.57 2.35
C ALA A 7 6.98 17.38 2.94
N THR A 8 8.30 17.35 2.78
CA THR A 8 9.18 16.28 3.30
C THR A 8 9.19 16.17 4.84
N ASN A 9 8.75 17.22 5.54
CA ASN A 9 8.68 17.24 7.01
C ASN A 9 7.29 16.87 7.55
N LEU A 10 6.35 16.52 6.67
CA LEU A 10 4.98 16.19 7.03
C LEU A 10 4.72 14.70 6.82
N THR A 11 4.09 14.07 7.81
CA THR A 11 3.49 12.74 7.64
C THR A 11 2.06 12.86 7.13
N LEU A 12 1.49 11.78 6.60
CA LEU A 12 0.06 11.74 6.27
C LEU A 12 -0.81 11.99 7.51
N HIS A 13 -0.36 11.54 8.68
CA HIS A 13 -1.03 11.84 9.94
C HIS A 13 -1.02 13.35 10.28
N ASP A 14 0.09 14.05 10.04
CA ASP A 14 0.14 15.51 10.19
C ASP A 14 -0.82 16.22 9.23
N ILE A 15 -0.91 15.71 7.99
CA ILE A 15 -1.81 16.24 6.96
C ILE A 15 -3.27 16.11 7.40
N GLU A 16 -3.66 14.95 7.93
CA GLU A 16 -5.01 14.70 8.45
C GLU A 16 -5.33 15.58 9.66
N THR A 17 -4.41 15.66 10.62
CA THR A 17 -4.67 16.31 11.92
C THR A 17 -4.53 17.83 11.91
N LYS A 18 -3.57 18.37 11.17
CA LYS A 18 -3.26 19.82 11.17
C LYS A 18 -4.03 20.59 10.11
N PHE A 19 -4.34 19.94 8.99
CA PHE A 19 -5.00 20.58 7.84
C PHE A 19 -6.42 20.08 7.61
N ASN A 20 -6.91 19.14 8.44
CA ASN A 20 -8.24 18.55 8.34
C ASN A 20 -8.52 17.93 6.95
N LEU A 21 -7.47 17.45 6.28
CA LEU A 21 -7.57 16.74 5.02
C LEU A 21 -7.94 15.29 5.29
N GLN A 22 -8.65 14.67 4.34
CA GLN A 22 -9.11 13.29 4.45
C GLN A 22 -8.59 12.49 3.27
N PHE A 23 -8.19 11.25 3.54
CA PHE A 23 -7.88 10.29 2.48
C PHE A 23 -9.18 9.94 1.73
N SER A 24 -9.19 10.13 0.41
CA SER A 24 -10.33 9.76 -0.42
C SER A 24 -10.23 8.28 -0.78
N GLU A 25 -11.24 7.50 -0.40
CA GLU A 25 -11.41 6.10 -0.83
C GLU A 25 -12.36 5.98 -2.02
N ASP A 26 -12.76 7.09 -2.64
CA ASP A 26 -13.64 7.09 -3.80
C ASP A 26 -12.95 6.42 -5.00
N GLU A 27 -13.39 5.21 -5.31
CA GLU A 27 -12.94 4.43 -6.47
C GLU A 27 -13.24 5.15 -7.80
N GLN A 28 -14.19 6.09 -7.83
CA GLN A 28 -14.51 6.87 -9.02
C GLN A 28 -13.53 8.01 -9.30
N PHE A 29 -12.61 8.29 -8.37
CA PHE A 29 -11.69 9.42 -8.50
C PHE A 29 -10.55 9.17 -9.50
N PHE A 30 -10.07 7.91 -9.59
CA PHE A 30 -9.04 7.48 -10.54
C PHE A 30 -9.50 6.25 -11.32
N ARG A 31 -10.53 6.43 -12.15
CA ARG A 31 -11.13 5.33 -12.92
C ARG A 31 -10.20 4.76 -13.99
N GLU A 32 -9.16 5.48 -14.37
CA GLU A 32 -8.16 5.02 -15.34
C GLU A 32 -7.48 3.72 -14.93
N TRP A 33 -7.49 3.39 -13.63
CA TRP A 33 -6.92 2.14 -13.09
C TRP A 33 -7.97 1.09 -12.77
N LEU A 34 -9.24 1.32 -13.10
CA LEU A 34 -10.35 0.38 -12.89
C LEU A 34 -11.03 0.03 -14.22
N ASP A 35 -11.02 0.96 -15.16
CA ASP A 35 -11.52 0.75 -16.51
C ASP A 35 -10.66 -0.34 -17.20
N ASP A 36 -11.34 -1.24 -17.93
CA ASP A 36 -10.74 -2.37 -18.66
C ASP A 36 -9.93 -3.38 -17.81
N LEU A 37 -10.11 -3.38 -16.48
CA LEU A 37 -9.42 -4.35 -15.64
C LEU A 37 -9.97 -5.77 -15.88
N PRO A 38 -9.10 -6.75 -16.16
CA PRO A 38 -9.53 -8.12 -16.27
C PRO A 38 -10.18 -8.59 -14.96
N ILE A 39 -11.39 -9.14 -15.03
CA ILE A 39 -12.06 -9.78 -13.88
C ILE A 39 -11.39 -11.16 -13.66
N ILE A 40 -10.16 -11.13 -13.13
CA ILE A 40 -9.32 -12.34 -12.93
C ILE A 40 -9.40 -12.82 -11.47
N ILE A 41 -9.80 -11.95 -10.54
CA ILE A 41 -9.78 -12.23 -9.09
C ILE A 41 -11.18 -12.55 -8.56
N ASN A 42 -11.29 -13.63 -7.79
CA ASN A 42 -12.54 -14.03 -7.13
C ASN A 42 -12.82 -13.21 -5.85
N ASP A 43 -14.01 -13.35 -5.29
CA ASP A 43 -14.44 -12.59 -4.09
C ASP A 43 -13.53 -12.81 -2.87
N LEU A 44 -13.00 -14.01 -2.69
CA LEU A 44 -12.09 -14.32 -1.59
C LEU A 44 -10.73 -13.62 -1.76
N GLU A 45 -10.20 -13.59 -2.99
CA GLU A 45 -8.97 -12.88 -3.32
C GLU A 45 -9.15 -11.36 -3.15
N ARG A 46 -10.27 -10.82 -3.62
CA ARG A 46 -10.65 -9.42 -3.39
C ARG A 46 -10.66 -9.10 -1.89
N GLN A 47 -11.34 -9.91 -1.08
CA GLN A 47 -11.40 -9.69 0.37
C GLN A 47 -10.00 -9.73 1.03
N ARG A 48 -9.09 -10.58 0.54
CA ARG A 48 -7.71 -10.62 1.02
C ARG A 48 -6.94 -9.35 0.65
N LEU A 49 -7.12 -8.85 -0.57
CA LEU A 49 -6.53 -7.59 -1.04
C LEU A 49 -7.08 -6.39 -0.27
N ASP A 50 -8.38 -6.36 0.04
CA ASP A 50 -9.00 -5.29 0.84
C ASP A 50 -8.40 -5.23 2.25
N LYS A 51 -8.21 -6.38 2.90
CA LYS A 51 -7.54 -6.44 4.20
C LYS A 51 -6.09 -5.97 4.15
N LEU A 52 -5.38 -6.32 3.07
CA LEU A 52 -4.02 -5.89 2.85
C LEU A 52 -3.93 -4.37 2.64
N LYS A 53 -4.82 -3.82 1.80
CA LYS A 53 -4.97 -2.37 1.59
C LYS A 53 -5.24 -1.64 2.89
N ALA A 54 -6.18 -2.13 3.71
CA ALA A 54 -6.47 -1.55 5.02
C ALA A 54 -5.24 -1.57 5.96
N GLY A 55 -4.50 -2.69 5.97
CA GLY A 55 -3.24 -2.79 6.73
C GLY A 55 -2.19 -1.79 6.28
N TYR A 56 -1.99 -1.64 4.97
CA TYR A 56 -1.10 -0.63 4.39
C TYR A 56 -1.52 0.79 4.76
N LEU A 57 -2.79 1.15 4.55
CA LEU A 57 -3.32 2.49 4.82
C LEU A 57 -3.23 2.86 6.31
N ASN A 58 -3.35 1.91 7.22
CA ASN A 58 -3.14 2.16 8.64
C ASN A 58 -1.67 2.49 8.96
N ASN A 59 -0.72 1.81 8.32
CA ASN A 59 0.70 1.94 8.62
C ASN A 59 1.38 3.11 7.90
N ILE A 60 0.94 3.46 6.69
CA ILE A 60 1.50 4.57 5.90
C ILE A 60 1.27 5.94 6.55
N LYS A 61 0.30 6.03 7.47
CA LYS A 61 0.09 7.23 8.29
C LYS A 61 1.31 7.56 9.15
N TYR A 62 2.14 6.56 9.41
CA TYR A 62 3.37 6.65 10.19
C TYR A 62 4.59 6.32 9.33
N GLN A 63 5.78 6.49 9.89
CA GLN A 63 7.02 6.16 9.19
C GLN A 63 7.16 4.64 9.03
N MET A 64 6.99 4.13 7.80
CA MET A 64 7.26 2.74 7.46
C MET A 64 8.71 2.57 7.04
N LEU A 65 9.49 1.85 7.84
CA LEU A 65 10.82 1.40 7.42
C LEU A 65 10.70 0.31 6.35
N GLU A 66 11.75 0.14 5.55
CA GLU A 66 11.81 -0.85 4.47
C GLU A 66 11.35 -2.24 4.92
N ASN A 67 11.83 -2.70 6.08
CA ASN A 67 11.46 -4.01 6.61
C ASN A 67 9.96 -4.12 6.95
N THR A 68 9.35 -3.03 7.43
CA THR A 68 7.90 -2.97 7.67
C THR A 68 7.13 -3.03 6.36
N VAL A 69 7.60 -2.35 5.31
CA VAL A 69 7.00 -2.43 3.97
C VAL A 69 7.11 -3.86 3.42
N LYS A 70 8.27 -4.50 3.58
CA LYS A 70 8.48 -5.91 3.19
C LYS A 70 7.47 -6.83 3.86
N MET A 71 7.26 -6.66 5.17
CA MET A 71 6.39 -7.53 5.96
C MET A 71 4.89 -7.26 5.75
N VAL A 72 4.48 -5.99 5.73
CA VAL A 72 3.06 -5.60 5.74
C VAL A 72 2.46 -5.55 4.34
N VAL A 73 3.27 -5.33 3.30
CA VAL A 73 2.79 -5.13 1.93
C VAL A 73 3.35 -6.19 0.99
N LEU A 74 4.69 -6.22 0.85
CA LEU A 74 5.33 -7.02 -0.19
C LEU A 74 5.10 -8.52 0.01
N ALA A 75 5.39 -9.04 1.20
CA ALA A 75 5.28 -10.47 1.44
C ALA A 75 3.85 -11.00 1.27
N PRO A 76 2.80 -10.33 1.79
CA PRO A 76 1.43 -10.72 1.50
C PRO A 76 1.08 -10.69 0.00
N LEU A 77 1.51 -9.68 -0.77
CA LEU A 77 1.25 -9.63 -2.22
C LEU A 77 1.90 -10.80 -2.95
N LEU A 78 3.16 -11.08 -2.66
CA LEU A 78 3.90 -12.19 -3.27
C LEU A 78 3.25 -13.54 -2.93
N TYR A 79 2.75 -13.70 -1.70
CA TYR A 79 2.00 -14.88 -1.29
C TYR A 79 0.68 -15.03 -2.06
N LEU A 80 -0.10 -13.95 -2.19
CA LEU A 80 -1.36 -13.94 -2.95
C LEU A 80 -1.14 -14.22 -4.43
N ALA A 81 -0.02 -13.77 -4.99
CA ALA A 81 0.38 -14.01 -6.38
C ALA A 81 1.02 -15.39 -6.61
N TYR A 82 1.04 -16.27 -5.59
CA TYR A 82 1.66 -17.60 -5.66
C TYR A 82 3.16 -17.59 -6.02
N LEU A 83 3.88 -16.48 -5.75
CA LEU A 83 5.30 -16.31 -6.09
C LEU A 83 6.25 -16.97 -5.07
N TYR A 84 5.71 -17.59 -4.03
CA TYR A 84 6.45 -18.38 -3.05
C TYR A 84 6.36 -19.89 -3.27
N ILE A 85 5.66 -20.32 -4.33
CA ILE A 85 5.51 -21.73 -4.68
C ILE A 85 6.05 -22.00 -6.10
N PRO A 86 6.30 -23.27 -6.48
CA PRO A 86 6.87 -23.59 -7.80
C PRO A 86 6.10 -22.96 -8.97
N PRO A 87 6.79 -22.50 -10.02
CA PRO A 87 8.23 -22.64 -10.30
C PRO A 87 9.13 -21.57 -9.65
N PHE A 88 8.57 -20.70 -8.81
CA PHE A 88 9.31 -19.60 -8.19
C PHE A 88 9.98 -20.02 -6.87
N HIS A 89 11.10 -19.37 -6.54
CA HIS A 89 11.79 -19.53 -5.26
C HIS A 89 12.33 -18.17 -4.80
N ILE A 90 12.36 -17.95 -3.48
CA ILE A 90 12.91 -16.73 -2.89
C ILE A 90 14.43 -16.87 -2.82
N GLU A 91 15.15 -15.90 -3.36
CA GLU A 91 16.58 -15.76 -3.11
C GLU A 91 16.83 -14.58 -2.15
N SER A 92 17.71 -14.80 -1.17
CA SER A 92 18.21 -13.71 -0.34
C SER A 92 19.23 -12.90 -1.14
N GLU A 93 19.30 -11.61 -0.86
CA GLU A 93 20.36 -10.76 -1.38
C GLU A 93 21.73 -11.38 -1.07
N LYS A 94 22.58 -11.50 -2.09
CA LYS A 94 23.94 -11.99 -1.90
C LYS A 94 24.68 -10.96 -1.07
N LEU A 95 25.26 -11.38 0.05
CA LEU A 95 26.18 -10.55 0.81
C LEU A 95 27.35 -10.16 -0.12
N VAL A 96 27.46 -8.87 -0.43
CA VAL A 96 28.57 -8.28 -1.18
C VAL A 96 29.70 -7.95 -0.23
#